data_AF-A0A4D7JZ58-F1
#
_entry.id   AF-A0A4D7JZ58-F1
#
_cell.length_a   1.000
_cell.length_b   1.000
_cell.length_c   1.000
_cell.angle_alpha   90.00
_cell.angle_beta   90.00
_cell.angle_gamma   90.00
#
_symmetry.space_group_name_H-M   'P 1'
#
loop_
_entity.id
_entity.type
_entity.pdbx_description
1 polymer ?
#
loop_
_entity_poly.entity_id
_entity_poly.type
_entity_poly.pdbx_seq_one_letter_code
_entity_poly.pdbx_strand_id
1 'polypeptide(L)'
;MNGRVGFIDETGKLVIPFQYSKLIEDFENGLAKVLKGNDLGMINMKGKEVVKFGEYDKISGWNGDLAPVFKDGLWGFINESGREVIKAQYQSVPFARIFTEVAPIICVKKRNKWGYIDRKGKVVVPFAYEDALWFTEGMGAVKLNDKWGFVNQQGMIIIPFKYEDVDHFSEGRAAVRLNERWGYIDKKGNRITEFEYDLPVVKFSGGYAMVNQDGKIGFIDKNGKEIIKPKYDFGGPFVNGYAVVGDKGQAGVINTDGKTIVPFYYDKMSEFFGNGLIKVYKNGKYGLVSVDNKQVTDIKYDRIGTPLSNMNNGLIEVRVKGVRGFIDPNGNEYFE
;
A
#
# COMPACT_ATOMS: atom_id res chain seq x y z
N MET A 1 -7.96 23.06 34.63
CA MET A 1 -7.28 21.75 34.64
C MET A 1 -6.02 21.87 33.78
N ASN A 2 -4.84 21.58 34.31
CA ASN A 2 -3.54 21.87 33.67
C ASN A 2 -3.18 20.95 32.47
N GLY A 3 -4.16 20.42 31.74
CA GLY A 3 -3.97 19.71 30.46
C GLY A 3 -3.03 18.50 30.48
N ARG A 4 -2.69 17.96 31.65
CA ARG A 4 -1.75 16.84 31.77
C ARG A 4 -2.44 15.51 31.48
N VAL A 5 -1.67 14.57 30.96
CA VAL A 5 -2.07 13.21 30.61
C VAL A 5 -1.56 12.23 31.66
N GLY A 6 -2.46 11.35 32.08
CA GLY A 6 -2.22 10.15 32.87
C GLY A 6 -3.03 9.00 32.27
N PHE A 7 -2.86 7.79 32.78
CA PHE A 7 -3.48 6.59 32.22
C PHE A 7 -4.25 5.82 33.29
N ILE A 8 -5.43 5.34 32.93
CA ILE A 8 -6.29 4.49 33.75
C ILE A 8 -6.29 3.06 33.18
N ASP A 9 -6.59 2.07 34.01
CA ASP A 9 -6.90 0.72 33.54
C ASP A 9 -8.36 0.60 33.07
N GLU A 10 -8.75 -0.58 32.59
CA GLU A 10 -10.11 -0.90 32.13
C GLU A 10 -11.19 -0.73 33.21
N THR A 11 -10.81 -0.73 34.49
CA THR A 11 -11.73 -0.49 35.62
C THR A 11 -11.92 1.00 35.93
N GLY A 12 -11.18 1.88 35.23
CA GLY A 12 -11.17 3.31 35.46
C GLY A 12 -10.19 3.77 36.55
N LYS A 13 -9.37 2.85 37.08
CA LYS A 13 -8.42 3.18 38.14
C LYS A 13 -7.15 3.79 37.54
N LEU A 14 -6.68 4.89 38.11
CA LEU A 14 -5.43 5.55 37.70
C LEU A 14 -4.22 4.64 37.93
N VAL A 15 -3.52 4.29 36.85
CA VAL A 15 -2.29 3.46 36.86
C VAL A 15 -1.04 4.33 36.69
N ILE A 16 -1.11 5.34 35.83
CA ILE A 16 -0.01 6.27 35.59
C ILE A 16 -0.49 7.70 35.91
N PRO A 17 0.13 8.41 36.87
CA PRO A 17 -0.30 9.75 37.27
C PRO A 17 -0.28 10.77 36.13
N PHE A 18 -1.08 11.85 36.27
CA PHE A 18 -1.16 12.97 35.32
C PHE A 18 0.13 13.81 35.29
N GLN A 19 1.16 13.29 34.61
CA GLN A 19 2.50 13.87 34.59
C GLN A 19 3.03 14.22 33.19
N TYR A 20 2.35 13.78 32.13
CA TYR A 20 2.76 14.06 30.75
C TYR A 20 2.03 15.26 30.20
N SER A 21 2.66 16.00 29.30
CA SER A 21 2.07 17.18 28.66
C SER A 21 1.10 16.80 27.54
N LYS A 22 1.31 15.67 26.86
CA LYS A 22 0.48 15.24 25.72
C LYS A 22 0.62 13.73 25.45
N LEU A 23 -0.48 13.10 25.05
CA LEU A 23 -0.49 11.77 24.44
C LEU A 23 -0.26 11.91 22.93
N ILE A 24 0.74 11.21 22.40
CA ILE A 24 1.02 11.15 20.96
C ILE A 24 0.39 9.89 20.37
N GLU A 25 0.61 8.75 21.02
CA GLU A 25 0.05 7.46 20.67
C GLU A 25 -0.23 6.69 21.95
N ASP A 26 -1.42 6.11 22.04
CA ASP A 26 -1.82 5.28 23.17
C ASP A 26 -1.05 3.95 23.17
N PHE A 27 -1.27 3.14 24.20
CA PHE A 27 -0.60 1.86 24.35
C PHE A 27 -0.87 0.92 23.17
N GLU A 28 0.15 0.72 22.35
CA GLU A 28 0.22 -0.30 21.31
C GLU A 28 1.41 -1.22 21.62
N ASN A 29 1.20 -2.54 21.63
CA ASN A 29 2.19 -3.53 22.05
C ASN A 29 2.84 -3.23 23.42
N GLY A 30 2.05 -2.66 24.35
CA GLY A 30 2.49 -2.37 25.73
C GLY A 30 3.33 -1.11 25.89
N LEU A 31 3.48 -0.28 24.85
CA LEU A 31 4.20 0.98 24.87
C LEU A 31 3.34 2.16 24.43
N ALA A 32 3.47 3.30 25.11
CA ALA A 32 2.82 4.55 24.73
C ALA A 32 3.88 5.62 24.37
N LYS A 33 3.55 6.50 23.41
CA LYS A 33 4.36 7.67 23.04
C LYS A 33 3.75 8.91 23.69
N VAL A 34 4.54 9.61 24.49
CA VAL A 34 4.09 10.77 25.28
C VAL A 34 5.10 11.90 25.22
N LEU A 35 4.63 13.13 25.44
CA LEU A 35 5.50 14.29 25.66
C LEU A 35 5.61 14.59 27.15
N LYS A 36 6.81 14.86 27.64
CA LYS A 36 7.05 15.46 28.96
C LYS A 36 7.68 16.84 28.74
N GLY A 37 6.91 17.90 28.98
CA GLY A 37 7.26 19.21 28.42
C GLY A 37 7.15 19.16 26.90
N ASN A 38 8.24 19.45 26.20
CA ASN A 38 8.36 19.33 24.74
C ASN A 38 9.12 18.07 24.31
N ASP A 39 9.69 17.32 25.27
CA ASP A 39 10.55 16.19 24.98
C ASP A 39 9.71 14.94 24.71
N LEU A 40 10.00 14.27 23.60
CA LEU A 40 9.37 13.01 23.22
C LEU A 40 10.05 11.84 23.94
N GLY A 41 9.25 10.92 24.48
CA GLY A 41 9.72 9.68 25.08
C GLY A 41 8.69 8.55 24.94
N MET A 42 9.09 7.35 25.37
CA MET A 42 8.20 6.19 25.41
C MET A 42 8.18 5.59 26.79
N ILE A 43 6.99 5.13 27.19
CA ILE A 43 6.77 4.49 28.48
C ILE A 43 6.08 3.15 28.29
N ASN A 44 6.33 2.21 29.20
CA ASN A 44 5.54 0.98 29.27
C ASN A 44 4.26 1.16 30.09
N MET A 45 3.43 0.12 30.16
CA MET A 45 2.15 0.14 30.89
C MET A 45 2.26 0.44 32.41
N LYS A 46 3.47 0.37 32.99
CA LYS A 46 3.74 0.76 34.38
C LYS A 46 4.20 2.22 34.51
N GLY A 47 4.21 2.96 33.40
CA GLY A 47 4.74 4.31 33.31
C GLY A 47 6.27 4.39 33.39
N LYS A 48 6.98 3.27 33.29
CA LYS A 48 8.45 3.26 33.27
C LYS A 48 8.94 3.70 31.90
N GLU A 49 9.91 4.59 31.88
CA GLU A 49 10.62 5.02 30.69
C GLU A 49 11.28 3.84 29.97
N VAL A 50 11.03 3.73 28.66
CA VAL A 50 11.61 2.77 27.73
C VAL A 50 12.53 3.48 26.75
N VAL A 51 12.08 4.62 26.21
CA VAL A 51 12.91 5.54 25.42
C VAL A 51 12.99 6.85 26.18
N LYS A 52 14.21 7.35 26.37
CA LYS A 52 14.43 8.53 27.20
C LYS A 52 13.84 9.78 26.58
N PHE A 53 13.21 10.60 27.42
CA PHE A 53 12.67 11.89 26.99
C PHE A 53 13.78 12.76 26.38
N GLY A 54 13.58 13.18 25.13
CA GLY A 54 14.50 14.03 24.40
C GLY A 54 15.69 13.27 23.78
N GLU A 55 15.69 11.94 23.82
CA GLU A 55 16.74 11.14 23.19
C GLU A 55 16.67 11.17 21.65
N TYR A 56 15.44 11.22 21.12
CA TYR A 56 15.12 11.26 19.70
C TYR A 56 14.11 12.38 19.42
N ASP A 57 14.30 13.05 18.28
CA ASP A 57 13.39 14.10 17.81
C ASP A 57 12.06 13.51 17.31
N LYS A 58 12.10 12.27 16.78
CA LYS A 58 10.91 11.53 16.32
C LYS A 58 11.06 10.04 16.56
N ILE A 59 9.94 9.38 16.86
CA ILE A 59 9.81 7.93 16.98
C ILE A 59 8.61 7.49 16.13
N SER A 60 8.85 6.68 15.10
CA SER A 60 7.80 6.20 14.19
C SER A 60 7.04 5.00 14.77
N GLY A 61 6.06 4.48 14.05
CA GLY A 61 5.36 3.24 14.43
C GLY A 61 6.27 2.00 14.37
N TRP A 62 5.90 0.98 15.13
CA TRP A 62 6.59 -0.31 15.13
C TRP A 62 6.33 -1.07 13.83
N ASN A 63 7.38 -1.70 13.30
CA ASN A 63 7.29 -2.62 12.19
C ASN A 63 7.92 -3.96 12.60
N GLY A 64 7.09 -4.84 13.18
CA GLY A 64 7.61 -5.94 13.98
C GLY A 64 8.26 -5.38 15.24
N ASP A 65 9.50 -5.78 15.52
CA ASP A 65 10.21 -5.44 16.75
C ASP A 65 11.14 -4.23 16.64
N LEU A 66 11.17 -3.54 15.49
CA LEU A 66 11.99 -2.35 15.26
C LEU A 66 11.12 -1.12 14.95
N ALA A 67 11.54 0.03 15.47
CA ALA A 67 10.94 1.34 15.19
C ALA A 67 11.99 2.29 14.58
N PRO A 68 11.69 2.94 13.44
CA PRO A 68 12.51 4.04 12.92
C PRO A 68 12.52 5.23 13.89
N VAL A 69 13.70 5.73 14.21
CA VAL A 69 13.92 6.89 15.08
C VAL A 69 14.74 7.95 14.38
N PHE A 70 14.42 9.23 14.64
CA PHE A 70 15.12 10.37 14.05
C PHE A 70 15.90 11.12 15.12
N LYS A 71 17.17 11.39 14.85
CA LYS A 71 18.07 12.12 15.74
C LYS A 71 19.13 12.86 14.93
N ASP A 72 19.38 14.11 15.28
CA ASP A 72 20.44 14.94 14.68
C ASP A 72 20.35 15.00 13.14
N GLY A 73 19.13 15.03 12.61
CA GLY A 73 18.89 15.09 11.17
C GLY A 73 18.96 13.74 10.43
N LEU A 74 19.13 12.62 11.14
CA LEU A 74 19.33 11.29 10.55
C LEU A 74 18.43 10.23 11.19
N TRP A 75 18.13 9.20 10.41
CA TRP A 75 17.34 8.03 10.80
C TRP A 75 18.21 6.87 11.27
N GLY A 76 17.75 6.21 12.31
CA GLY A 76 18.23 4.94 12.87
C GLY A 76 17.06 4.05 13.27
N PHE A 77 17.33 3.00 14.04
CA PHE A 77 16.33 2.05 14.50
C PHE A 77 16.60 1.62 15.94
N ILE A 78 15.53 1.56 16.74
CA ILE A 78 15.52 0.97 18.09
C ILE A 78 14.70 -0.32 18.11
N ASN A 79 14.92 -1.17 19.11
CA ASN A 79 14.03 -2.29 19.41
C ASN A 79 13.00 -1.94 20.49
N GLU A 80 12.07 -2.85 20.78
CA GLU A 80 10.99 -2.71 21.78
C GLU A 80 11.46 -2.35 23.20
N SER A 81 12.72 -2.65 23.54
CA SER A 81 13.31 -2.24 24.82
C SER A 81 13.85 -0.79 24.83
N GLY A 82 13.66 -0.07 23.72
CA GLY A 82 14.19 1.28 23.51
C GLY A 82 15.67 1.32 23.14
N ARG A 83 16.32 0.17 22.98
CA ARG A 83 17.76 0.11 22.67
C ARG A 83 18.00 0.36 21.19
N GLU A 84 18.99 1.18 20.89
CA GLU A 84 19.49 1.38 19.55
C GLU A 84 20.01 0.05 18.97
N VAL A 85 19.46 -0.34 17.82
CA VAL A 85 19.91 -1.50 17.03
C VAL A 85 20.73 -1.02 15.83
N ILE A 86 20.30 0.09 15.23
CA ILE A 86 20.99 0.70 14.10
C ILE A 86 21.10 2.20 14.39
N LYS A 87 22.34 2.67 14.56
CA LYS A 87 22.61 4.07 14.84
C LYS A 87 22.05 5.01 13.79
N ALA A 88 21.52 6.15 14.26
CA ALA A 88 21.08 7.24 13.40
C ALA A 88 22.22 7.71 12.47
N GLN A 89 22.08 7.38 11.18
CA GLN A 89 23.11 7.67 10.17
C GLN A 89 22.58 7.75 8.74
N TYR A 90 21.26 7.58 8.54
CA TYR A 90 20.63 7.54 7.24
C TYR A 90 19.79 8.78 6.98
N GLN A 91 19.89 9.35 5.78
CA GLN A 91 19.06 10.47 5.36
C GLN A 91 17.62 10.03 5.06
N SER A 92 17.42 8.77 4.67
CA SER A 92 16.11 8.20 4.36
C SER A 92 16.06 6.72 4.71
N VAL A 93 14.92 6.28 5.25
CA VAL A 93 14.57 4.90 5.55
C VAL A 93 13.09 4.64 5.21
N PRO A 94 12.69 3.40 4.90
CA PRO A 94 11.29 3.03 4.78
C PRO A 94 10.60 2.99 6.16
N PHE A 95 9.31 3.32 6.19
CA PHE A 95 8.48 3.37 7.40
C PHE A 95 7.48 2.21 7.50
N ALA A 96 7.43 1.33 6.50
CA ALA A 96 6.49 0.22 6.44
C ALA A 96 7.18 -1.06 5.92
N ARG A 97 6.74 -2.22 6.42
CA ARG A 97 7.16 -3.57 5.94
C ARG A 97 8.67 -3.79 5.92
N ILE A 98 9.37 -3.20 6.89
CA ILE A 98 10.82 -3.34 7.05
C ILE A 98 11.19 -4.69 7.67
N PHE A 99 12.29 -5.29 7.21
CA PHE A 99 12.88 -6.50 7.80
C PHE A 99 11.90 -7.68 7.99
N THR A 100 11.01 -7.89 7.03
CA THR A 100 10.08 -9.04 7.02
C THR A 100 10.72 -10.25 6.36
N GLU A 101 10.10 -11.43 6.47
CA GLU A 101 10.57 -12.64 5.76
C GLU A 101 10.71 -12.42 4.26
N VAL A 102 9.80 -11.62 3.68
CA VAL A 102 9.78 -11.30 2.24
C VAL A 102 10.63 -10.07 1.87
N ALA A 103 11.09 -9.31 2.87
CA ALA A 103 11.94 -8.12 2.71
C ALA A 103 13.01 -8.07 3.84
N PRO A 104 13.96 -9.02 3.85
CA PRO A 104 14.95 -9.14 4.94
C PRO A 104 16.02 -8.05 4.93
N ILE A 105 16.09 -7.29 3.82
CA ILE A 105 16.92 -6.10 3.67
C ILE A 105 16.05 -4.93 3.24
N ILE A 106 16.45 -3.73 3.61
CA ILE A 106 15.72 -2.50 3.27
C ILE A 106 16.62 -1.51 2.55
N CYS A 107 16.05 -0.74 1.63
CA CYS A 107 16.78 0.35 0.98
C CYS A 107 16.88 1.55 1.94
N VAL A 108 18.07 2.13 2.08
CA VAL A 108 18.30 3.33 2.88
C VAL A 108 19.21 4.28 2.12
N LYS A 109 19.14 5.57 2.45
CA LYS A 109 19.97 6.61 1.80
C LYS A 109 21.03 7.12 2.76
N LYS A 110 22.29 7.13 2.33
CA LYS A 110 23.43 7.68 3.08
C LYS A 110 24.34 8.44 2.13
N ARG A 111 24.72 9.67 2.50
CA ARG A 111 25.58 10.56 1.69
C ARG A 111 25.07 10.70 0.24
N ASN A 112 23.78 10.94 0.09
CA ASN A 112 23.06 11.08 -1.17
C ASN A 112 23.07 9.85 -2.10
N LYS A 113 23.53 8.69 -1.62
CA LYS A 113 23.50 7.43 -2.37
C LYS A 113 22.63 6.40 -1.66
N TRP A 114 21.95 5.57 -2.44
CA TRP A 114 21.13 4.47 -1.97
C TRP A 114 21.94 3.17 -1.91
N GLY A 115 21.57 2.34 -0.95
CA GLY A 115 22.07 0.98 -0.74
C GLY A 115 21.07 0.20 0.08
N TYR A 116 21.40 -1.05 0.43
CA TYR A 116 20.54 -1.89 1.25
C TYR A 116 21.29 -2.38 2.48
N ILE A 117 20.57 -2.44 3.59
CA ILE A 117 21.07 -2.94 4.86
C ILE A 117 20.22 -4.10 5.37
N ASP A 118 20.84 -5.02 6.10
CA ASP A 118 20.12 -6.03 6.86
C ASP A 118 19.60 -5.48 8.20
N ARG A 119 18.88 -6.32 8.94
CA ARG A 119 18.25 -5.98 10.23
C ARG A 119 19.23 -5.59 11.33
N LYS A 120 20.53 -5.91 11.18
CA LYS A 120 21.61 -5.51 12.08
C LYS A 120 22.31 -4.23 11.60
N GLY A 121 21.84 -3.62 10.52
CA GLY A 121 22.44 -2.46 9.90
C GLY A 121 23.69 -2.76 9.07
N LYS A 122 23.99 -4.04 8.80
CA LYS A 122 25.10 -4.41 7.92
C LYS A 122 24.75 -4.03 6.49
N VAL A 123 25.67 -3.35 5.81
CA VAL A 123 25.54 -3.04 4.39
C VAL A 123 25.62 -4.32 3.58
N VAL A 124 24.55 -4.64 2.87
CA VAL A 124 24.44 -5.78 1.94
C VAL A 124 24.67 -5.31 0.51
N VAL A 125 24.06 -4.18 0.15
CA VAL A 125 24.25 -3.52 -1.14
C VAL A 125 24.91 -2.16 -0.87
N PRO A 126 26.10 -1.88 -1.43
CA PRO A 126 26.83 -0.64 -1.19
C PRO A 126 26.04 0.64 -1.52
N PHE A 127 26.37 1.73 -0.83
CA PHE A 127 25.86 3.07 -1.11
C PHE A 127 26.48 3.67 -2.38
N ALA A 128 26.10 3.14 -3.54
CA ALA A 128 26.63 3.56 -4.84
C ALA A 128 25.54 4.13 -5.78
N TYR A 129 24.26 3.91 -5.45
CA TYR A 129 23.15 4.08 -6.38
C TYR A 129 22.48 5.45 -6.26
N GLU A 130 21.96 5.95 -7.36
CA GLU A 130 21.20 7.20 -7.46
C GLU A 130 19.81 7.05 -6.85
N ASP A 131 19.22 5.87 -6.99
CA ASP A 131 17.91 5.51 -6.46
C ASP A 131 17.80 4.01 -6.16
N ALA A 132 16.82 3.63 -5.33
CA ALA A 132 16.51 2.24 -5.01
C ALA A 132 15.04 2.03 -4.60
N LEU A 133 14.40 0.97 -5.12
CA LEU A 133 13.04 0.59 -4.73
C LEU A 133 13.04 -0.39 -3.54
N TRP A 134 11.85 -0.64 -2.99
CA TRP A 134 11.70 -1.65 -1.93
C TRP A 134 12.14 -3.03 -2.39
N PHE A 135 12.73 -3.76 -1.45
CA PHE A 135 13.13 -5.14 -1.67
C PHE A 135 11.90 -6.03 -1.61
N THR A 136 11.57 -6.71 -2.71
CA THR A 136 10.37 -7.53 -2.84
C THR A 136 10.71 -8.83 -3.55
N GLU A 137 10.16 -9.92 -3.04
CA GLU A 137 10.30 -11.27 -3.61
C GLU A 137 11.73 -11.71 -3.95
N GLY A 138 12.73 -11.27 -3.18
CA GLY A 138 14.13 -11.62 -3.42
C GLY A 138 14.91 -10.66 -4.32
N MET A 139 14.30 -9.56 -4.77
CA MET A 139 14.90 -8.60 -5.70
C MET A 139 14.73 -7.14 -5.22
N GLY A 140 15.74 -6.30 -5.44
CA GLY A 140 15.67 -4.86 -5.24
C GLY A 140 16.09 -4.13 -6.51
N ALA A 141 15.31 -3.15 -6.96
CA ALA A 141 15.68 -2.31 -8.08
C ALA A 141 16.63 -1.20 -7.63
N VAL A 142 17.70 -0.96 -8.39
CA VAL A 142 18.68 0.10 -8.13
C VAL A 142 18.98 0.88 -9.41
N LYS A 143 19.24 2.19 -9.27
CA LYS A 143 19.52 3.08 -10.39
C LYS A 143 20.98 3.54 -10.39
N LEU A 144 21.64 3.42 -11.54
CA LEU A 144 23.02 3.84 -11.78
C LEU A 144 23.16 4.43 -13.19
N ASN A 145 23.75 5.62 -13.32
CA ASN A 145 23.93 6.32 -14.59
C ASN A 145 22.60 6.45 -15.36
N ASP A 146 21.56 6.88 -14.66
CA ASP A 146 20.20 7.04 -15.19
C ASP A 146 19.52 5.75 -15.70
N LYS A 147 20.10 4.57 -15.44
CA LYS A 147 19.51 3.28 -15.83
C LYS A 147 19.25 2.40 -14.61
N TRP A 148 18.14 1.67 -14.66
CA TRP A 148 17.73 0.72 -13.64
C TRP A 148 18.22 -0.69 -13.96
N GLY A 149 18.62 -1.38 -12.90
CA GLY A 149 18.90 -2.82 -12.84
C GLY A 149 18.35 -3.41 -11.54
N PHE A 150 18.52 -4.72 -11.35
CA PHE A 150 18.06 -5.39 -10.13
C PHE A 150 19.17 -6.19 -9.46
N VAL A 151 19.21 -6.09 -8.13
CA VAL A 151 20.10 -6.85 -7.26
C VAL A 151 19.33 -7.86 -6.42
N ASN A 152 19.99 -8.93 -6.01
CA ASN A 152 19.41 -9.91 -5.09
C ASN A 152 19.78 -9.63 -3.62
N GLN A 153 19.40 -10.53 -2.71
CA GLN A 153 19.66 -10.42 -1.26
C GLN A 153 21.14 -10.50 -0.88
N GLN A 154 22.01 -10.94 -1.78
CA GLN A 154 23.47 -10.94 -1.59
C GLN A 154 24.12 -9.68 -2.19
N GLY A 155 23.31 -8.78 -2.76
CA GLY A 155 23.76 -7.57 -3.45
C GLY A 155 24.39 -7.81 -4.81
N MET A 156 24.23 -9.01 -5.37
CA MET A 156 24.68 -9.31 -6.73
C MET A 156 23.71 -8.71 -7.75
N ILE A 157 24.23 -8.06 -8.78
CA ILE A 157 23.45 -7.59 -9.92
C ILE A 157 22.97 -8.83 -10.71
N ILE A 158 21.67 -9.06 -10.72
CA ILE A 158 21.03 -10.14 -11.48
C ILE A 158 20.55 -9.63 -12.83
N ILE A 159 20.02 -8.40 -12.86
CA ILE A 159 19.52 -7.78 -14.07
C ILE A 159 20.35 -6.51 -14.31
N PRO A 160 21.10 -6.42 -15.43
CA PRO A 160 21.98 -5.29 -15.72
C PRO A 160 21.25 -3.94 -15.82
N PHE A 161 22.00 -2.84 -15.60
CA PHE A 161 21.53 -1.47 -15.75
C PHE A 161 21.27 -1.12 -17.22
N LYS A 162 20.04 -1.29 -17.68
CA LYS A 162 19.65 -0.95 -19.06
C LYS A 162 18.26 -0.35 -19.21
N TYR A 163 17.41 -0.46 -18.17
CA TYR A 163 16.04 0.03 -18.24
C TYR A 163 15.97 1.51 -17.87
N GLU A 164 15.09 2.24 -18.52
CA GLU A 164 14.84 3.66 -18.26
C GLU A 164 13.99 3.86 -17.01
N ASP A 165 13.11 2.90 -16.73
CA ASP A 165 12.23 2.89 -15.58
C ASP A 165 11.83 1.46 -15.23
N VAL A 166 11.42 1.22 -13.99
CA VAL A 166 11.02 -0.11 -13.49
C VAL A 166 9.99 -0.02 -12.38
N ASP A 167 9.18 -1.06 -12.22
CA ASP A 167 8.45 -1.33 -10.99
C ASP A 167 9.08 -2.54 -10.27
N HIS A 168 8.67 -2.77 -9.02
CA HIS A 168 9.12 -3.91 -8.23
C HIS A 168 8.54 -5.24 -8.70
N PHE A 169 9.16 -6.32 -8.23
CA PHE A 169 8.69 -7.67 -8.52
C PHE A 169 7.37 -7.98 -7.79
N SER A 170 6.40 -8.51 -8.54
CA SER A 170 5.12 -9.03 -8.06
C SER A 170 4.76 -10.30 -8.83
N GLU A 171 4.41 -11.35 -8.10
CA GLU A 171 4.14 -12.71 -8.61
C GLU A 171 5.27 -13.27 -9.49
N GLY A 172 6.52 -12.85 -9.27
CA GLY A 172 7.67 -13.28 -10.06
C GLY A 172 8.02 -12.41 -11.27
N ARG A 173 7.35 -11.25 -11.46
CA ARG A 173 7.50 -10.40 -12.64
C ARG A 173 7.70 -8.95 -12.27
N ALA A 174 8.45 -8.23 -13.08
CA ALA A 174 8.61 -6.77 -12.96
C ALA A 174 8.27 -6.09 -14.28
N ALA A 175 7.55 -4.98 -14.19
CA ALA A 175 7.36 -4.04 -15.28
C ALA A 175 8.65 -3.25 -15.49
N VAL A 176 9.13 -3.13 -16.73
CA VAL A 176 10.33 -2.35 -17.05
C VAL A 176 10.12 -1.58 -18.35
N ARG A 177 10.73 -0.39 -18.43
CA ARG A 177 10.69 0.48 -19.61
C ARG A 177 12.01 0.44 -20.37
N LEU A 178 11.92 0.21 -21.68
CA LEU A 178 13.05 0.21 -22.60
C LEU A 178 12.61 0.85 -23.92
N ASN A 179 13.38 1.82 -24.41
CA ASN A 179 13.06 2.58 -25.61
C ASN A 179 11.66 3.22 -25.52
N GLU A 180 11.37 3.86 -24.38
CA GLU A 180 10.10 4.54 -24.10
C GLU A 180 8.86 3.64 -24.03
N ARG A 181 9.01 2.32 -24.15
CA ARG A 181 7.92 1.35 -24.10
C ARG A 181 8.06 0.41 -22.91
N TRP A 182 6.93 0.05 -22.31
CA TRP A 182 6.87 -0.87 -21.18
C TRP A 182 6.70 -2.31 -21.65
N GLY A 183 7.25 -3.23 -20.85
CA GLY A 183 7.10 -4.67 -20.98
C GLY A 183 7.40 -5.38 -19.66
N TYR A 184 7.26 -6.69 -19.64
CA TYR A 184 7.51 -7.50 -18.45
C TYR A 184 8.74 -8.38 -18.58
N ILE A 185 9.43 -8.57 -17.45
CA ILE A 185 10.54 -9.50 -17.32
C ILE A 185 10.35 -10.44 -16.13
N ASP A 186 11.00 -11.61 -16.20
CA ASP A 186 11.13 -12.53 -15.08
C ASP A 186 12.30 -12.14 -14.15
N LYS A 187 12.49 -12.88 -13.05
CA LYS A 187 13.58 -12.66 -12.08
C LYS A 187 14.98 -12.86 -12.62
N LYS A 188 15.13 -13.51 -13.78
CA LYS A 188 16.42 -13.69 -14.49
C LYS A 188 16.64 -12.58 -15.52
N GLY A 189 15.67 -11.68 -15.71
CA GLY A 189 15.71 -10.64 -16.73
C GLY A 189 15.29 -11.11 -18.12
N ASN A 190 14.73 -12.32 -18.24
CA ASN A 190 14.16 -12.78 -19.51
C ASN A 190 12.88 -12.02 -19.78
N ARG A 191 12.70 -11.65 -21.05
CA ARG A 191 11.50 -10.97 -21.52
C ARG A 191 10.29 -11.90 -21.48
N ILE A 192 9.20 -11.42 -20.89
CA ILE A 192 7.89 -12.10 -20.83
C ILE A 192 6.95 -11.52 -21.89
N THR A 193 6.98 -10.21 -22.12
CA THR A 193 6.22 -9.53 -23.19
C THR A 193 7.15 -8.68 -24.03
N GLU A 194 6.76 -8.37 -25.27
CA GLU A 194 7.43 -7.31 -26.02
C GLU A 194 7.34 -5.95 -25.30
N PHE A 195 8.22 -5.02 -25.67
CA PHE A 195 8.22 -3.65 -25.19
C PHE A 195 7.33 -2.80 -26.08
N GLU A 196 6.02 -2.90 -25.87
CA GLU A 196 5.01 -2.30 -26.75
C GLU A 196 3.95 -1.48 -26.03
N TYR A 197 3.98 -1.42 -24.70
CA TYR A 197 2.95 -0.72 -23.91
C TYR A 197 3.33 0.73 -23.61
N ASP A 198 2.34 1.62 -23.57
CA ASP A 198 2.53 3.08 -23.46
C ASP A 198 2.78 3.55 -22.02
N LEU A 199 2.11 2.92 -21.05
CA LEU A 199 2.06 3.37 -19.67
C LEU A 199 2.67 2.35 -18.72
N PRO A 200 3.08 2.78 -17.51
CA PRO A 200 3.46 1.86 -16.44
C PRO A 200 2.34 0.85 -16.24
N VAL A 201 2.68 -0.40 -16.50
CA VAL A 201 1.72 -1.51 -16.43
C VAL A 201 1.47 -1.90 -14.98
N VAL A 202 0.23 -2.28 -14.67
CA VAL A 202 -0.17 -2.59 -13.29
C VAL A 202 0.51 -3.88 -12.84
N LYS A 203 0.87 -3.98 -11.56
CA LYS A 203 1.42 -5.20 -10.98
C LYS A 203 0.48 -6.38 -11.22
N PHE A 204 1.07 -7.55 -11.40
CA PHE A 204 0.32 -8.80 -11.45
C PHE A 204 -0.45 -9.00 -10.15
N SER A 205 -1.74 -9.32 -10.28
CA SER A 205 -2.63 -9.70 -9.19
C SER A 205 -3.52 -10.85 -9.65
N GLY A 206 -3.52 -11.94 -8.89
CA GLY A 206 -4.32 -13.12 -9.21
C GLY A 206 -3.89 -13.80 -10.52
N GLY A 207 -2.62 -13.64 -10.94
CA GLY A 207 -2.09 -14.23 -12.16
C GLY A 207 -2.34 -13.42 -13.45
N TYR A 208 -2.92 -12.22 -13.35
CA TYR A 208 -3.20 -11.35 -14.50
C TYR A 208 -2.61 -9.97 -14.31
N ALA A 209 -2.36 -9.28 -15.42
CA ALA A 209 -1.98 -7.89 -15.42
C ALA A 209 -2.77 -7.09 -16.46
N MET A 210 -3.05 -5.84 -16.11
CA MET A 210 -3.65 -4.85 -17.01
C MET A 210 -2.54 -4.18 -17.82
N VAL A 211 -2.72 -4.12 -19.14
CA VAL A 211 -1.78 -3.49 -20.07
C VAL A 211 -2.46 -2.36 -20.83
N ASN A 212 -1.67 -1.38 -21.27
CA ASN A 212 -2.14 -0.25 -22.06
C ASN A 212 -1.38 -0.16 -23.38
N GLN A 213 -2.13 -0.16 -24.48
CA GLN A 213 -1.59 0.00 -25.83
C GLN A 213 -2.51 0.89 -26.65
N ASP A 214 -1.95 1.90 -27.30
CA ASP A 214 -2.63 2.92 -28.08
C ASP A 214 -3.78 3.60 -27.32
N GLY A 215 -3.55 3.83 -26.02
CA GLY A 215 -4.52 4.43 -25.11
C GLY A 215 -5.70 3.52 -24.74
N LYS A 216 -5.68 2.24 -25.13
CA LYS A 216 -6.69 1.23 -24.77
C LYS A 216 -6.16 0.26 -23.72
N ILE A 217 -7.08 -0.24 -22.90
CA ILE A 217 -6.80 -1.22 -21.86
C ILE A 217 -7.08 -2.63 -22.35
N GLY A 218 -6.11 -3.51 -22.11
CA GLY A 218 -6.18 -4.96 -22.32
C GLY A 218 -5.64 -5.72 -21.11
N PHE A 219 -5.60 -7.04 -21.22
CA PHE A 219 -5.17 -7.92 -20.13
C PHE A 219 -4.33 -9.09 -20.63
N ILE A 220 -3.29 -9.40 -19.87
CA ILE A 220 -2.38 -10.53 -20.11
C ILE A 220 -2.39 -11.48 -18.92
N ASP A 221 -2.05 -12.75 -19.17
CA ASP A 221 -1.77 -13.72 -18.11
C ASP A 221 -0.32 -13.64 -17.64
N LYS A 222 -0.02 -14.45 -16.63
CA LYS A 222 1.32 -14.63 -16.04
C LYS A 222 2.40 -15.09 -17.05
N ASN A 223 2.07 -15.56 -18.22
CA ASN A 223 3.07 -15.92 -19.23
C ASN A 223 3.26 -14.80 -20.26
N GLY A 224 2.62 -13.65 -20.07
CA GLY A 224 2.62 -12.56 -21.04
C GLY A 224 1.65 -12.79 -22.19
N LYS A 225 0.83 -13.84 -22.14
CA LYS A 225 -0.13 -14.13 -23.19
C LYS A 225 -1.30 -13.16 -23.06
N GLU A 226 -1.60 -12.48 -24.14
CA GLU A 226 -2.81 -11.68 -24.26
C GLU A 226 -4.06 -12.55 -24.05
N ILE A 227 -4.83 -12.21 -23.04
CA ILE A 227 -6.13 -12.82 -22.75
C ILE A 227 -7.23 -11.95 -23.33
N ILE A 228 -7.08 -10.62 -23.22
CA ILE A 228 -8.00 -9.65 -23.78
C ILE A 228 -7.19 -8.56 -24.47
N LYS A 229 -7.39 -8.42 -25.77
CA LYS A 229 -6.76 -7.37 -26.57
C LYS A 229 -7.07 -5.99 -26.00
N PRO A 230 -6.13 -5.04 -26.04
CA PRO A 230 -6.40 -3.63 -25.75
C PRO A 230 -7.59 -3.12 -26.57
N LYS A 231 -8.69 -2.81 -25.88
CA LYS A 231 -9.92 -2.29 -26.51
C LYS A 231 -10.77 -1.39 -25.62
N TYR A 232 -10.60 -1.47 -24.31
CA TYR A 232 -11.39 -0.69 -23.35
C TYR A 232 -10.81 0.71 -23.17
N ASP A 233 -11.67 1.70 -22.94
CA ASP A 233 -11.27 3.11 -22.76
C ASP A 233 -10.62 3.37 -21.39
N PHE A 234 -11.02 2.60 -20.39
CA PHE A 234 -10.48 2.62 -19.04
C PHE A 234 -10.72 1.28 -18.35
N GLY A 235 -10.02 1.00 -17.26
CA GLY A 235 -10.24 -0.22 -16.48
C GLY A 235 -9.46 -0.23 -15.17
N GLY A 236 -9.86 -1.16 -14.29
CA GLY A 236 -9.15 -1.53 -13.08
C GLY A 236 -8.52 -2.92 -13.20
N PRO A 237 -7.67 -3.31 -12.22
CA PRO A 237 -7.08 -4.64 -12.18
C PRO A 237 -8.14 -5.74 -12.00
N PHE A 238 -7.78 -6.97 -12.33
CA PHE A 238 -8.57 -8.13 -11.93
C PHE A 238 -8.55 -8.29 -10.40
N VAL A 239 -9.73 -8.43 -9.81
CA VAL A 239 -9.93 -8.78 -8.40
C VAL A 239 -10.88 -9.96 -8.36
N ASN A 240 -10.45 -11.09 -7.77
CA ASN A 240 -11.23 -12.33 -7.70
C ASN A 240 -11.78 -12.81 -9.06
N GLY A 241 -11.03 -12.59 -10.15
CA GLY A 241 -11.41 -13.02 -11.51
C GLY A 241 -12.34 -12.06 -12.26
N TYR A 242 -12.63 -10.87 -11.72
CA TYR A 242 -13.45 -9.86 -12.37
C TYR A 242 -12.73 -8.52 -12.47
N ALA A 243 -12.99 -7.76 -13.54
CA ALA A 243 -12.47 -6.43 -13.74
C ALA A 243 -13.58 -5.48 -14.15
N VAL A 244 -13.58 -4.27 -13.58
CA VAL A 244 -14.41 -3.16 -14.03
C VAL A 244 -13.70 -2.50 -15.19
N VAL A 245 -14.39 -2.36 -16.32
CA VAL A 245 -13.85 -1.78 -17.56
C VAL A 245 -14.85 -0.83 -18.19
N GLY A 246 -14.34 0.11 -18.98
CA GLY A 246 -15.11 1.09 -19.72
C GLY A 246 -15.07 0.85 -21.22
N ASP A 247 -16.20 0.90 -21.90
CA ASP A 247 -16.30 0.90 -23.36
C ASP A 247 -17.28 1.99 -23.80
N LYS A 248 -16.84 2.85 -24.72
CA LYS A 248 -17.61 3.97 -25.28
C LYS A 248 -18.25 4.86 -24.21
N GLY A 249 -17.49 5.13 -23.15
CA GLY A 249 -17.93 5.98 -22.03
C GLY A 249 -18.91 5.32 -21.05
N GLN A 250 -19.21 4.03 -21.20
CA GLN A 250 -20.03 3.27 -20.26
C GLN A 250 -19.19 2.23 -19.53
N ALA A 251 -19.48 2.02 -18.25
CA ALA A 251 -18.81 1.04 -17.41
C ALA A 251 -19.61 -0.27 -17.33
N GLY A 252 -18.87 -1.38 -17.29
CA GLY A 252 -19.36 -2.74 -17.07
C GLY A 252 -18.31 -3.60 -16.38
N VAL A 253 -18.63 -4.89 -16.20
CA VAL A 253 -17.73 -5.87 -15.58
C VAL A 253 -17.50 -7.02 -16.52
N ILE A 254 -16.25 -7.47 -16.61
CA ILE A 254 -15.84 -8.66 -17.37
C ILE A 254 -15.20 -9.69 -16.46
N ASN A 255 -15.26 -10.96 -16.85
CA ASN A 255 -14.46 -12.02 -16.23
C ASN A 255 -13.09 -12.15 -16.92
N THR A 256 -12.27 -13.10 -16.47
CA THR A 256 -10.94 -13.39 -17.04
C THR A 256 -10.97 -13.84 -18.49
N ASP A 257 -12.07 -14.39 -19.01
CA ASP A 257 -12.20 -14.74 -20.43
C ASP A 257 -12.63 -13.55 -21.31
N GLY A 258 -12.81 -12.37 -20.70
CA GLY A 258 -13.34 -11.19 -21.37
C GLY A 258 -14.84 -11.22 -21.63
N LYS A 259 -15.57 -12.18 -21.05
CA LYS A 259 -17.03 -12.23 -21.10
C LYS A 259 -17.60 -11.13 -20.22
N THR A 260 -18.51 -10.34 -20.77
CA THR A 260 -19.28 -9.35 -20.01
C THR A 260 -20.21 -10.06 -19.03
N ILE A 261 -20.08 -9.71 -17.75
CA ILE A 261 -20.92 -10.18 -16.64
C ILE A 261 -21.93 -9.11 -16.27
N VAL A 262 -21.47 -7.88 -16.05
CA VAL A 262 -22.33 -6.70 -15.90
C VAL A 262 -22.26 -5.89 -17.18
N PRO A 263 -23.38 -5.68 -17.90
CA PRO A 263 -23.41 -4.94 -19.16
C PRO A 263 -22.85 -3.53 -19.06
N PHE A 264 -22.27 -3.05 -20.18
CA PHE A 264 -21.88 -1.65 -20.34
C PHE A 264 -23.12 -0.77 -20.37
N TYR A 265 -23.46 -0.19 -19.21
CA TYR A 265 -24.70 0.54 -19.01
C TYR A 265 -24.53 1.74 -18.09
N TYR A 266 -23.66 1.60 -17.08
CA TYR A 266 -23.46 2.60 -16.05
C TYR A 266 -22.53 3.70 -16.51
N ASP A 267 -22.71 4.92 -16.00
CA ASP A 267 -21.84 6.03 -16.36
C ASP A 267 -20.47 5.86 -15.66
N LYS A 268 -20.47 5.33 -14.43
CA LYS A 268 -19.27 4.96 -13.67
C LYS A 268 -19.53 3.77 -12.75
N MET A 269 -18.46 3.05 -12.42
CA MET A 269 -18.43 1.98 -11.42
C MET A 269 -17.19 2.14 -10.53
N SER A 270 -17.31 1.77 -9.25
CA SER A 270 -16.15 1.66 -8.35
C SER A 270 -15.45 0.33 -8.51
N GLU A 271 -14.30 0.18 -7.85
CA GLU A 271 -13.74 -1.14 -7.53
C GLU A 271 -14.68 -1.96 -6.64
N PHE A 272 -14.41 -3.26 -6.57
CA PHE A 272 -15.18 -4.22 -5.78
C PHE A 272 -14.99 -3.95 -4.28
N PHE A 273 -16.09 -3.91 -3.54
CA PHE A 273 -16.06 -4.03 -2.10
C PHE A 273 -15.68 -5.46 -1.70
N GLY A 274 -15.14 -5.64 -0.49
CA GLY A 274 -14.66 -6.94 -0.01
C GLY A 274 -15.74 -8.05 0.04
N ASN A 275 -17.02 -7.70 -0.03
CA ASN A 275 -18.16 -8.61 -0.13
C ASN A 275 -18.65 -8.84 -1.59
N GLY A 276 -17.91 -8.38 -2.61
CA GLY A 276 -18.26 -8.57 -4.02
C GLY A 276 -19.31 -7.59 -4.57
N LEU A 277 -19.72 -6.59 -3.77
CA LEU A 277 -20.59 -5.51 -4.22
C LEU A 277 -19.81 -4.45 -4.99
N ILE A 278 -20.50 -3.79 -5.92
CA ILE A 278 -19.96 -2.74 -6.77
C ILE A 278 -20.87 -1.52 -6.65
N LYS A 279 -20.28 -0.36 -6.33
CA LYS A 279 -21.00 0.91 -6.38
C LYS A 279 -21.11 1.36 -7.83
N VAL A 280 -22.34 1.60 -8.27
CA VAL A 280 -22.65 2.06 -9.62
C VAL A 280 -23.17 3.49 -9.60
N TYR A 281 -22.95 4.22 -10.68
CA TYR A 281 -23.44 5.57 -10.88
C TYR A 281 -24.17 5.67 -12.21
N LYS A 282 -25.40 6.19 -12.18
CA LYS A 282 -26.21 6.43 -13.38
C LYS A 282 -27.10 7.66 -13.19
N ASN A 283 -27.16 8.54 -14.20
CA ASN A 283 -28.09 9.67 -14.25
C ASN A 283 -28.09 10.54 -12.98
N GLY A 284 -26.91 10.83 -12.42
CA GLY A 284 -26.81 11.68 -11.24
C GLY A 284 -26.89 10.96 -9.88
N LYS A 285 -27.20 9.66 -9.86
CA LYS A 285 -27.46 8.89 -8.64
C LYS A 285 -26.58 7.66 -8.54
N TYR A 286 -26.41 7.17 -7.31
CA TYR A 286 -25.68 5.95 -6.98
C TYR A 286 -26.63 4.82 -6.64
N GLY A 287 -26.16 3.59 -6.82
CA GLY A 287 -26.80 2.34 -6.39
C GLY A 287 -25.75 1.25 -6.15
N LEU A 288 -26.21 0.05 -5.77
CA LEU A 288 -25.35 -1.13 -5.58
C LEU A 288 -25.81 -2.27 -6.48
N VAL A 289 -24.83 -2.91 -7.12
CA VAL A 289 -25.03 -4.18 -7.83
C VAL A 289 -24.02 -5.20 -7.31
N SER A 290 -24.37 -6.47 -7.40
CA SER A 290 -23.43 -7.57 -7.18
C SER A 290 -22.62 -7.86 -8.44
N VAL A 291 -21.51 -8.57 -8.27
CA VAL A 291 -20.67 -9.03 -9.39
C VAL A 291 -21.40 -9.95 -10.38
N ASP A 292 -22.42 -10.68 -9.94
CA ASP A 292 -23.28 -11.52 -10.81
C ASP A 292 -24.44 -10.73 -11.47
N ASN A 293 -24.33 -9.40 -11.51
CA ASN A 293 -25.28 -8.49 -12.14
C ASN A 293 -26.68 -8.49 -11.51
N LYS A 294 -26.79 -8.77 -10.21
CA LYS A 294 -28.04 -8.55 -9.47
C LYS A 294 -28.06 -7.13 -8.94
N GLN A 295 -29.16 -6.43 -9.19
CA GLN A 295 -29.41 -5.15 -8.54
C GLN A 295 -29.67 -5.41 -7.06
N VAL A 296 -28.83 -4.84 -6.20
CA VAL A 296 -28.96 -4.95 -4.73
C VAL A 296 -29.78 -3.79 -4.20
N THR A 297 -29.62 -2.60 -4.78
CA THR A 297 -30.45 -1.43 -4.47
C THR A 297 -30.82 -0.64 -5.71
N ASP A 298 -31.89 0.14 -5.60
CA ASP A 298 -32.24 1.14 -6.61
C ASP A 298 -31.16 2.22 -6.74
N ILE A 299 -31.04 2.79 -7.94
CA ILE A 299 -30.12 3.91 -8.21
C ILE A 299 -30.77 5.22 -7.78
N LYS A 300 -30.82 5.47 -6.47
CA LYS A 300 -31.51 6.63 -5.87
C LYS A 300 -30.66 7.47 -4.92
N TYR A 301 -29.46 7.00 -4.56
CA TYR A 301 -28.64 7.63 -3.53
C TYR A 301 -27.84 8.81 -4.08
N ASP A 302 -27.73 9.88 -3.29
CA ASP A 302 -26.85 11.01 -3.59
C ASP A 302 -25.39 10.68 -3.28
N ARG A 303 -25.18 9.77 -2.32
CA ARG A 303 -23.86 9.29 -1.93
C ARG A 303 -23.95 7.88 -1.39
N ILE A 304 -22.98 7.06 -1.78
CA ILE A 304 -22.66 5.79 -1.13
C ILE A 304 -21.19 5.85 -0.70
N GLY A 305 -20.97 5.64 0.60
CA GLY A 305 -19.65 5.61 1.23
C GLY A 305 -18.83 4.39 0.84
N THR A 306 -17.66 4.25 1.44
CA THR A 306 -16.94 2.98 1.49
C THR A 306 -17.45 2.16 2.67
N PRO A 307 -17.43 0.82 2.61
CA PRO A 307 -17.72 -0.01 3.77
C PRO A 307 -16.88 0.44 4.98
N LEU A 308 -17.51 0.61 6.14
CA LEU A 308 -16.80 1.04 7.34
C LEU A 308 -15.98 -0.13 7.89
N SER A 309 -14.67 -0.12 7.66
CA SER A 309 -13.73 -1.18 8.08
C SER A 309 -13.76 -1.49 9.58
N ASN A 310 -14.21 -0.53 10.40
CA ASN A 310 -14.19 -0.62 11.86
C ASN A 310 -15.55 -1.02 12.45
N MET A 311 -16.58 -1.28 11.63
CA MET A 311 -17.83 -1.89 12.06
C MET A 311 -17.91 -3.30 11.48
N ASN A 312 -17.79 -4.32 12.33
CA ASN A 312 -17.74 -5.76 12.01
C ASN A 312 -18.93 -6.34 11.22
N ASN A 313 -19.84 -5.50 10.69
CA ASN A 313 -21.13 -5.93 10.14
C ASN A 313 -21.29 -5.63 8.64
N GLY A 314 -20.29 -5.03 7.98
CA GLY A 314 -20.35 -4.78 6.52
C GLY A 314 -21.39 -3.74 6.08
N LEU A 315 -21.84 -2.88 7.00
CA LEU A 315 -22.77 -1.79 6.69
C LEU A 315 -22.09 -0.71 5.84
N ILE A 316 -22.83 -0.18 4.87
CA ILE A 316 -22.40 0.90 3.97
C ILE A 316 -23.24 2.14 4.27
N GLU A 317 -22.58 3.24 4.65
CA GLU A 317 -23.27 4.53 4.83
C GLU A 317 -23.77 5.07 3.48
N VAL A 318 -25.02 5.52 3.47
CA VAL A 318 -25.66 6.16 2.32
C VAL A 318 -26.34 7.47 2.67
N ARG A 319 -26.59 8.29 1.65
CA ARG A 319 -27.39 9.50 1.78
C ARG A 319 -28.43 9.63 0.68
N VAL A 320 -29.64 10.02 1.07
CA VAL A 320 -30.75 10.35 0.16
C VAL A 320 -31.36 11.67 0.60
N LYS A 321 -31.35 12.67 -0.27
CA LYS A 321 -31.86 14.03 -0.03
C LYS A 321 -31.36 14.65 1.28
N GLY A 322 -30.09 14.38 1.61
CA GLY A 322 -29.46 14.88 2.85
C GLY A 322 -29.69 14.03 4.09
N VAL A 323 -30.61 13.05 4.06
CA VAL A 323 -30.86 12.11 5.15
C VAL A 323 -29.80 11.00 5.13
N ARG A 324 -29.23 10.70 6.30
CA ARG A 324 -28.24 9.63 6.48
C ARG A 324 -28.96 8.29 6.70
N GLY A 325 -28.39 7.24 6.12
CA GLY A 325 -28.82 5.87 6.37
C GLY A 325 -27.69 4.87 6.16
N PHE A 326 -28.01 3.60 6.32
CA PHE A 326 -27.10 2.47 6.18
C PHE A 326 -27.75 1.38 5.32
N ILE A 327 -26.93 0.70 4.53
CA ILE A 327 -27.31 -0.49 3.78
C ILE A 327 -26.53 -1.67 4.31
N ASP A 328 -27.20 -2.78 4.60
CA ASP A 328 -26.53 -4.05 4.94
C ASP A 328 -26.06 -4.82 3.69
N PRO A 329 -25.22 -5.86 3.85
CA PRO A 329 -24.76 -6.65 2.70
C PRO A 329 -25.87 -7.34 1.89
N ASN A 330 -27.08 -7.48 2.44
CA ASN A 330 -28.24 -8.06 1.76
C ASN A 330 -29.07 -7.00 1.01
N GLY A 331 -28.72 -5.72 1.12
CA GLY A 331 -29.45 -4.62 0.51
C GLY A 331 -30.56 -4.02 1.38
N ASN A 332 -30.71 -4.45 2.65
CA ASN A 332 -31.70 -3.86 3.55
C ASN A 332 -31.28 -2.44 3.96
N GLU A 333 -32.23 -1.51 3.92
CA GLU A 333 -32.01 -0.09 4.16
C GLU A 333 -32.49 0.33 5.55
N TYR A 334 -31.66 1.09 6.27
CA TYR A 334 -31.94 1.61 7.61
C TYR A 334 -31.69 3.12 7.61
N PHE A 335 -32.73 3.94 7.76
CA PHE A 335 -32.61 5.40 7.82
C PHE A 335 -32.92 5.90 9.24
N GLU A 336 -32.25 7.00 9.61
CA GLU A 336 -32.52 7.75 10.84
C GLU A 336 -33.85 8.52 10.77
#